data_AF-A0A5C2SQI0-F1
#
_entry.id   AF-A0A5C2SQI0-F1
#
_cell.length_a   1.000
_cell.length_b   1.000
_cell.length_c   1.000
_cell.angle_alpha   90.00
_cell.angle_beta   90.00
_cell.angle_gamma   90.00
#
_symmetry.space_group_name_H-M   'P 1'
#
loop_
_entity.id
_entity.type
_entity.pdbx_description
1 polymer ?
#
loop_
_entity_poly.entity_id
_entity_poly.type
_entity_poly.pdbx_seq_one_letter_code
_entity_poly.pdbx_strand_id
1 'polypeptide(L)'
;MGGPNLEVFKFSVYVFFPVVMLLYYGNPDWYAKNVLPYKDRIFPPEHRIIKDIPTDPTTLKEELAKIKARNMERKAQRDAEARAAHLAQQAAEEQKSIGRSWWPWGRS
;
A
#
# COMPACT_ATOMS: atom_id res chain seq x y z
N MET A 1 -45.96 26.65 27.36
CA MET A 1 -45.33 27.20 26.13
C MET A 1 -44.32 28.25 26.59
N GLY A 2 -43.03 27.93 26.51
CA GLY A 2 -41.97 28.85 26.96
C GLY A 2 -41.95 30.06 26.04
N GLY A 3 -42.24 31.24 26.60
CA GLY A 3 -42.45 32.47 25.86
C GLY A 3 -41.22 32.97 25.07
N PRO A 4 -41.26 34.22 24.58
CA PRO A 4 -40.31 34.78 23.61
C PRO A 4 -38.82 34.54 23.91
N ASN A 5 -38.45 34.46 25.19
CA ASN A 5 -37.08 34.18 25.62
C ASN A 5 -36.50 32.85 25.08
N LEU A 6 -37.33 31.82 24.93
CA LEU A 6 -36.89 30.52 24.43
C LEU A 6 -36.59 30.57 22.92
N GLU A 7 -37.32 31.40 22.18
CA GLU A 7 -37.12 31.59 20.75
C GLU A 7 -35.83 32.37 20.49
N VAL A 8 -35.56 33.42 21.28
CA VAL A 8 -34.31 34.20 21.19
C VAL A 8 -33.09 33.34 21.53
N PHE A 9 -33.19 32.44 22.52
CA PHE A 9 -32.11 31.52 22.84
C PHE A 9 -31.81 30.57 21.68
N LYS A 10 -32.83 29.90 21.13
CA LYS A 10 -32.66 28.98 19.99
C LYS A 10 -32.07 29.69 18.78
N PHE A 11 -32.58 30.88 18.48
CA PHE A 11 -32.07 31.71 17.40
C PHE A 11 -30.59 32.04 17.59
N SER A 12 -30.21 32.45 18.79
CA SER A 12 -28.81 32.73 19.14
C SER A 12 -27.94 31.48 18.97
N VAL A 13 -28.39 30.32 19.44
CA VAL A 13 -27.66 29.06 19.25
C VAL A 13 -27.50 28.75 17.76
N TYR A 14 -28.55 28.86 16.95
CA TYR A 14 -28.48 28.55 15.53
C TYR A 14 -27.59 29.50 14.73
N VAL A 15 -27.44 30.76 15.16
CA VAL A 15 -26.55 31.72 14.50
C VAL A 15 -25.13 31.58 15.01
N PHE A 16 -24.91 31.58 16.33
CA PHE A 16 -23.57 31.59 16.91
C PHE A 16 -22.88 30.23 16.84
N PHE A 17 -23.60 29.12 16.96
CA PHE A 17 -22.99 27.78 16.90
C PHE A 17 -22.20 27.54 15.60
N PRO A 18 -22.78 27.72 14.38
CA PRO A 18 -22.02 27.52 13.16
C PRO A 18 -20.91 28.55 12.98
N VAL A 19 -21.11 29.81 13.41
CA VAL A 19 -20.08 30.85 13.32
C VAL A 19 -18.88 30.54 14.20
N VAL A 20 -19.11 30.12 15.45
CA VAL A 20 -18.04 29.73 16.38
C VAL A 20 -17.34 28.47 15.91
N MET A 21 -18.08 27.47 15.41
CA MET A 21 -17.49 26.28 14.78
C MET A 21 -16.58 26.68 13.61
N LEU A 22 -17.03 27.57 12.72
CA LEU A 22 -16.23 28.02 11.59
C LEU A 22 -14.96 28.74 12.05
N LEU A 23 -15.03 29.60 13.06
CA LEU A 23 -13.85 30.30 13.59
C LEU A 23 -12.85 29.34 14.25
N TYR A 24 -13.36 28.33 14.95
CA TYR A 24 -12.51 27.34 15.61
C TYR A 24 -11.83 26.41 14.61
N TYR A 25 -12.60 25.77 13.72
CA TYR A 25 -12.08 24.79 12.75
C TYR A 25 -11.48 25.43 11.49
N GLY A 26 -11.87 26.66 11.17
CA GLY A 26 -11.31 27.45 10.07
C GLY A 26 -9.97 28.10 10.42
N ASN A 27 -9.49 27.98 11.66
CA ASN A 27 -8.17 28.46 12.03
C ASN A 27 -7.08 27.68 11.25
N PRO A 28 -6.20 28.38 10.50
CA PRO A 28 -5.16 27.73 9.70
C PRO A 28 -4.20 26.89 10.56
N ASP A 29 -3.92 27.30 11.80
CA ASP A 29 -3.06 26.56 12.73
C ASP A 29 -3.72 25.25 13.19
N TRP A 30 -5.04 25.26 13.43
CA TRP A 30 -5.77 24.06 13.80
C TRP A 30 -5.78 23.07 12.64
N TYR A 31 -6.06 23.55 11.41
CA TYR A 31 -6.04 22.73 10.21
C TYR A 31 -4.66 22.11 9.95
N ALA A 32 -3.59 22.90 10.06
CA ALA A 32 -2.24 22.43 9.84
C ALA A 32 -1.81 21.33 10.83
N LYS A 33 -2.25 21.42 12.09
CA LYS A 33 -1.91 20.44 13.14
C LYS A 33 -2.78 19.18 13.11
N ASN A 34 -4.05 19.30 12.75
CA ASN A 34 -5.00 18.20 12.88
C ASN A 34 -5.34 17.51 11.56
N VAL A 35 -5.28 18.21 10.43
CA VAL A 35 -5.70 17.66 9.12
C VAL A 35 -4.49 17.26 8.26
N LEU A 36 -3.47 18.12 8.15
CA LEU A 36 -2.30 17.82 7.31
C LEU A 36 -1.57 16.52 7.69
N PRO A 37 -1.35 16.18 8.97
CA PRO A 37 -0.65 14.94 9.32
C PRO A 37 -1.43 13.67 8.94
N TYR A 38 -2.76 13.76 8.78
CA TYR A 38 -3.57 12.65 8.30
C TYR A 38 -3.44 12.46 6.78
N LYS A 39 -3.17 13.53 6.01
CA LYS A 39 -2.91 13.43 4.58
C LYS A 39 -1.74 12.49 4.31
N ASP A 40 -0.67 12.58 5.09
CA ASP A 40 0.52 11.74 4.94
C ASP A 40 0.29 10.26 5.32
N ARG A 41 -0.76 9.97 6.09
CA ARG A 41 -1.14 8.60 6.46
C ARG A 41 -2.08 7.95 5.45
N ILE A 42 -2.93 8.75 4.80
CA ILE A 42 -3.95 8.27 3.87
C ILE A 42 -3.38 8.17 2.45
N PHE A 43 -2.54 9.14 2.06
CA PHE A 43 -1.97 9.19 0.72
C PHE A 43 -0.55 8.62 0.71
N PRO A 44 -0.16 7.92 -0.37
CA PRO A 44 1.24 7.59 -0.57
C PRO A 44 2.09 8.86 -0.51
N PRO A 45 3.27 8.82 0.13
CA PRO A 45 4.13 9.99 0.24
C PRO A 45 4.50 10.49 -1.17
N GLU A 46 4.60 11.82 -1.33
CA GLU A 46 4.65 12.46 -2.65
C GLU A 46 5.82 12.00 -3.55
N HIS A 47 6.89 11.46 -2.95
CA HIS A 47 8.00 10.86 -3.69
C HIS A 47 7.63 9.58 -4.45
N ARG A 48 6.52 8.92 -4.11
CA ARG A 48 5.99 7.76 -4.85
C ARG A 48 5.03 8.15 -5.96
N ILE A 49 4.62 9.42 -6.02
CA ILE A 49 3.75 9.92 -7.07
C ILE A 49 4.62 10.12 -8.30
N ILE A 50 4.43 9.28 -9.31
CA ILE A 50 5.10 9.41 -10.61
C ILE A 50 4.46 10.61 -11.31
N LYS A 51 5.11 11.77 -11.23
CA LYS A 51 4.63 13.02 -11.86
C LYS A 51 5.00 13.09 -13.35
N ASP A 52 6.11 12.46 -13.73
CA ASP A 52 6.63 12.48 -15.10
C ASP A 52 6.16 11.23 -15.85
N ILE A 53 4.90 11.28 -16.33
CA ILE A 53 4.36 10.25 -17.22
C ILE A 53 4.71 10.65 -18.66
N PRO A 54 5.39 9.77 -19.44
CA PRO A 54 5.70 10.06 -20.83
C PRO A 54 4.40 10.26 -21.61
N THR A 55 4.19 11.46 -22.13
CA THR A 55 2.98 11.82 -22.88
C THR A 55 3.14 11.55 -24.38
N ASP A 56 4.39 11.42 -24.85
CA ASP A 56 4.69 11.17 -26.26
C ASP A 56 4.68 9.66 -26.59
N PRO A 57 3.99 9.23 -27.66
CA PRO A 57 3.81 7.81 -27.99
C PRO A 57 5.10 7.09 -28.40
N THR A 58 6.13 7.80 -28.89
CA THR A 58 7.41 7.18 -29.25
C THR A 58 8.20 6.83 -28.00
N THR A 59 8.34 7.80 -27.08
CA THR A 59 8.99 7.62 -25.78
C THR A 59 8.31 6.55 -24.92
N LEU A 60 6.98 6.45 -24.99
CA LEU A 60 6.21 5.44 -24.26
C LEU A 60 6.55 4.00 -24.71
N LYS A 61 6.71 3.77 -26.02
CA LYS A 61 7.04 2.44 -26.55
C LYS A 61 8.44 2.01 -26.12
N GLU A 62 9.38 2.93 -26.11
CA GLU A 62 10.75 2.66 -25.64
C GLU A 62 10.78 2.30 -24.15
N GLU A 63 10.09 3.09 -23.31
CA GLU A 63 9.99 2.80 -21.87
C GLU A 63 9.25 1.47 -21.61
N LEU A 64 8.19 1.16 -22.36
CA LEU A 64 7.49 -0.12 -22.27
C LEU A 64 8.40 -1.29 -22.68
N ALA A 65 9.21 -1.13 -23.72
CA ALA A 65 10.17 -2.16 -24.14
C ALA A 65 11.21 -2.43 -23.03
N LYS A 66 11.75 -1.38 -22.39
CA LYS A 66 12.67 -1.50 -21.25
C LYS A 66 12.01 -2.20 -20.07
N ILE A 67 10.78 -1.83 -19.73
CA ILE A 67 10.01 -2.46 -18.63
C ILE A 67 9.78 -3.94 -18.93
N LYS A 68 9.41 -4.27 -20.17
CA LYS A 68 9.15 -5.65 -20.59
C LYS A 68 10.42 -6.51 -20.51
N ALA A 69 11.56 -6.01 -20.98
CA ALA A 69 12.84 -6.70 -20.89
C ALA A 69 13.20 -7.03 -19.43
N ARG A 70 13.16 -6.02 -18.54
CA ARG A 70 13.41 -6.19 -17.10
C ARG A 70 12.47 -7.19 -16.43
N ASN A 71 11.20 -7.22 -16.83
CA ASN A 71 10.24 -8.20 -16.31
C ASN A 71 10.52 -9.62 -16.81
N MET A 72 10.94 -9.80 -18.06
CA MET A 72 11.33 -11.11 -18.59
C MET A 72 12.55 -11.66 -17.86
N GLU A 73 13.56 -10.84 -17.61
CA GLU A 73 14.75 -11.22 -16.83
C GLU A 73 14.39 -11.65 -15.41
N ARG A 74 13.59 -10.85 -14.70
CA ARG A 74 13.12 -11.18 -13.34
C ARG A 74 12.25 -12.43 -13.30
N LYS A 75 11.53 -12.74 -14.38
CA LYS A 75 10.76 -13.99 -14.49
C LYS A 75 11.71 -15.16 -14.72
N ALA A 76 12.66 -15.04 -15.63
CA ALA A 76 13.65 -16.07 -15.89
C ALA A 76 14.47 -16.44 -14.64
N GLN A 77 14.85 -15.43 -13.83
CA GLN A 77 15.53 -15.64 -12.54
C GLN A 77 14.66 -16.45 -11.58
N ARG A 78 13.39 -16.05 -11.40
CA ARG A 78 12.44 -16.78 -10.54
C ARG A 78 12.19 -18.21 -11.00
N ASP A 79 12.06 -18.42 -12.32
CA ASP A 79 11.86 -19.75 -12.89
C ASP A 79 13.11 -20.63 -12.70
N ALA A 80 14.31 -20.07 -12.80
CA ALA A 80 15.56 -20.76 -12.55
C ALA A 80 15.73 -21.14 -11.07
N GLU A 81 15.43 -20.22 -10.14
CA GLU A 81 15.44 -20.47 -8.70
C GLU A 81 14.43 -21.56 -8.32
N ALA A 82 13.21 -21.52 -8.87
CA ALA A 82 12.19 -22.55 -8.63
C ALA A 82 12.64 -23.94 -9.13
N ARG A 83 13.28 -24.01 -10.30
CA ARG A 83 13.83 -25.26 -10.84
C ARG A 83 14.99 -25.78 -9.99
N ALA A 84 15.90 -24.91 -9.55
CA ALA A 84 17.01 -25.27 -8.67
C ALA A 84 16.50 -25.80 -7.32
N ALA A 85 15.49 -25.15 -6.74
CA ALA A 85 14.85 -25.60 -5.50
C ALA A 85 14.20 -26.98 -5.67
N HIS A 86 13.51 -27.22 -6.78
CA HIS A 86 12.89 -28.51 -7.06
C HIS A 86 13.92 -29.63 -7.26
N LEU A 87 15.01 -29.38 -7.98
CA LEU A 87 16.10 -30.34 -8.16
C LEU A 87 16.81 -30.66 -6.83
N ALA A 88 17.03 -29.65 -5.98
CA ALA A 88 17.60 -29.83 -4.65
C ALA A 88 16.69 -30.66 -3.74
N GLN A 89 15.36 -30.48 -3.83
CA GLN A 89 14.38 -31.31 -3.12
C GLN A 89 14.44 -32.77 -3.59
N GLN A 90 14.48 -33.01 -4.91
CA GLN A 90 14.59 -34.37 -5.47
C GLN A 90 15.88 -35.08 -5.05
N ALA A 91 17.02 -34.39 -5.10
CA ALA A 91 18.30 -34.95 -4.64
C ALA A 91 18.28 -35.27 -3.13
N ALA A 92 17.65 -34.43 -2.31
CA ALA A 92 17.50 -34.68 -0.88
C ALA A 92 16.55 -35.86 -0.58
N GLU A 93 15.48 -36.03 -1.37
CA GLU A 93 14.55 -37.17 -1.30
C GLU A 93 15.25 -38.48 -1.68
N GLU A 94 16.05 -38.45 -2.74
CA GLU A 94 16.83 -39.58 -3.23
C GLU A 94 17.94 -39.97 -2.25
N GLN A 95 18.64 -39.00 -1.67
CA GLN A 95 19.67 -39.27 -0.66
C GLN A 95 19.08 -39.84 0.64
N LYS A 96 17.87 -39.40 1.03
CA LYS A 96 17.11 -40.01 2.13
C LYS A 96 16.63 -41.43 1.78
N SER A 97 16.27 -41.72 0.53
CA SER A 97 15.84 -43.06 0.11
C SER A 97 17.02 -44.05 0.09
N ILE A 98 18.17 -43.63 -0.42
CA ILE A 98 19.43 -44.39 -0.42
C ILE A 98 19.94 -44.59 1.02
N GLY A 99 19.87 -43.55 1.85
CA GLY A 99 20.20 -43.65 3.28
C GLY A 99 19.29 -44.63 4.03
N ARG A 100 18.01 -44.72 3.67
CA ARG A 100 17.07 -45.70 4.24
C ARG A 100 17.27 -47.12 3.71
N SER A 101 17.75 -47.30 2.48
CA SER A 101 17.92 -48.64 1.88
C SER A 101 19.17 -49.39 2.39
N TRP A 102 20.13 -48.68 2.99
CA TRP A 102 21.37 -49.27 3.52
C TRP A 102 21.26 -49.79 4.97
N TRP A 103 20.20 -49.45 5.73
CA TRP A 103 20.01 -49.92 7.11
C TRP A 103 19.21 -51.24 7.18
N PRO A 104 19.76 -52.33 7.75
CA PRO A 104 19.13 -53.66 7.70
C PRO A 104 18.02 -53.93 8.75
N TRP A 105 17.61 -52.94 9.55
CA TRP A 105 16.61 -53.10 10.61
C TRP A 105 15.58 -51.96 10.56
N GLY A 106 14.48 -52.12 9.81
CA GLY A 106 13.47 -51.06 9.73
C GLY A 106 12.45 -51.19 8.61
N ARG A 107 11.71 -52.31 8.57
CA ARG A 107 10.42 -52.38 7.88
C ARG A 107 9.58 -53.47 8.55
N SER A 108 8.73 -53.05 9.50
CA SER A 108 7.66 -53.86 10.08
C SER A 108 6.32 -53.26 9.66
#